data_AF-A0AAD2HUI7-F1
#
_entry.id   AF-A0AAD2HUI7-F1
#
_cell.length_a   1.000
_cell.length_b   1.000
_cell.length_c   1.000
_cell.angle_alpha   90.00
_cell.angle_beta   90.00
_cell.angle_gamma   90.00
#
_symmetry.space_group_name_H-M   'P 1'
#
loop_
_entity.id
_entity.type
_entity.pdbx_description
1 polymer ?
#
loop_
_entity_poly.entity_id
_entity_poly.type
_entity_poly.pdbx_seq_one_letter_code
_entity_poly.pdbx_strand_id
1 'polypeptide(L)'
;TLTILESAMLASLSLTMTTLKLYVADSSDPMAEAVAVKIQTGDDITDLKKLILAQWGPRGLGLAAVDIRLWKPKRKIPLVHCTRVLEEYRLNLGVIATALFVTDDVNLLGPRASPNNEINVIVEIMPPWQLPIGPPLDEPDEERDTIGAMNSRSRNLFKNAIGAKSPSQSAKSSNYRAFQRGDYPIYDGRYHPDHDISTMAPPIHLYNPAFAHFMDDVANSALEVPNKVVLATADLMRKASAIYEDENTRRSKIRPALKNAISYGITQLVSDDRTTPNSGVLWTMCGTDGSLGDTVALLIEEENSELGEGGCDASIQASFSMLRYWAQRNNDAVRERCCCPTFLIALAGPWLAVLGAVITDKCIVQRLTDFIWLGNGAVLNDSRQCLRVARILHSLTRSLGHLHRYYAALTPSNNPEPSRFFPSPTTFLYCGAPVHFDYLEALERDSVCVTFRCCTHEDLPRSVVVKFAQTYCPEAHELLAKKGLAPQLLYCGPVDPSQDAPSYQPLKMIVMEYIDGKTVAQLQGRVPPEDCQQQLTHMLSLLHNDGYVFGDLRWPNVMVVGKDVKLIDFDWAGKEGDATYPIHLANNIVWPPGATAMGKIEKEHDIHMLKSMIDSCTQLTG
;
A
#
# COMPACT_ATOMS: atom_id res chain seq x y z
N THR A 1 -54.47 -4.91 52.55
CA THR A 1 -53.13 -4.58 52.01
C THR A 1 -52.79 -5.33 50.72
N LEU A 2 -53.78 -5.86 49.99
CA LEU A 2 -53.59 -6.42 48.64
C LEU A 2 -54.29 -5.62 47.53
N THR A 3 -54.97 -4.51 47.86
CA THR A 3 -55.78 -3.73 46.91
C THR A 3 -55.24 -2.33 46.60
N ILE A 4 -54.08 -1.96 47.17
CA ILE A 4 -53.41 -0.68 46.87
C ILE A 4 -52.18 -0.89 45.94
N LEU A 5 -51.60 -2.10 45.94
CA LEU A 5 -50.47 -2.46 45.08
C LEU A 5 -50.88 -2.81 43.64
N GLU A 6 -52.11 -3.26 43.39
CA GLU A 6 -52.60 -3.51 42.03
C GLU A 6 -52.95 -2.23 41.27
N SER A 7 -53.41 -1.16 41.95
CA SER A 7 -53.66 0.13 41.27
C SER A 7 -52.38 0.91 40.93
N ALA A 8 -51.28 0.65 41.65
CA ALA A 8 -49.98 1.28 41.39
C ALA A 8 -49.18 0.55 40.29
N MET A 9 -49.37 -0.77 40.10
CA MET A 9 -48.79 -1.49 38.95
C MET A 9 -49.57 -1.29 37.65
N LEU A 10 -50.86 -0.93 37.70
CA LEU A 10 -51.64 -0.58 36.51
C LEU A 10 -51.49 0.89 36.06
N ALA A 11 -50.83 1.74 36.86
CA ALA A 11 -50.60 3.15 36.53
C ALA A 11 -49.25 3.44 35.83
N SER A 12 -48.39 2.43 35.58
CA SER A 12 -47.11 2.61 34.86
C SER A 12 -47.05 1.96 33.47
N LEU A 13 -48.18 1.54 32.92
CA LEU A 13 -48.33 1.09 31.52
C LEU A 13 -49.26 2.04 30.75
N SER A 14 -49.07 3.35 30.93
CA SER A 14 -49.49 4.33 29.94
C SER A 14 -48.54 4.21 28.74
N LEU A 15 -48.93 3.43 27.73
CA LEU A 15 -48.31 3.45 26.40
C LEU A 15 -48.28 4.91 25.89
N THR A 16 -47.16 5.59 26.05
CA THR A 16 -46.95 6.92 25.48
C THR A 16 -46.83 6.79 23.97
N MET A 17 -47.97 6.86 23.28
CA MET A 17 -47.97 6.90 21.81
C MET A 17 -47.48 8.26 21.34
N THR A 18 -46.34 8.26 20.63
CA THR A 18 -45.78 9.47 20.02
C THR A 18 -46.08 9.45 18.52
N THR A 19 -46.48 10.60 17.94
CA THR A 19 -46.77 10.70 16.50
C THR A 19 -45.59 11.35 15.78
N LEU A 20 -44.91 10.59 14.93
CA LEU A 20 -43.81 11.02 14.08
C LEU A 20 -44.34 11.64 12.79
N LYS A 21 -43.68 12.70 12.28
CA LYS A 21 -43.92 13.25 10.94
C LYS A 21 -42.68 13.01 10.07
N LEU A 22 -42.83 12.14 9.09
CA LEU A 22 -41.74 11.66 8.25
C LEU A 22 -41.69 12.48 6.97
N TYR A 23 -40.48 12.73 6.49
CA TYR A 23 -40.16 13.39 5.24
C TYR A 23 -39.58 12.34 4.32
N VAL A 24 -39.99 12.35 3.07
CA VAL A 24 -39.61 11.32 2.12
C VAL A 24 -38.82 12.00 1.01
N ALA A 25 -37.63 11.49 0.74
CA ALA A 25 -36.79 11.95 -0.35
C ALA A 25 -36.49 10.72 -1.22
N ASP A 26 -37.17 10.63 -2.36
CA ASP A 26 -36.78 9.69 -3.41
C ASP A 26 -35.59 10.30 -4.16
N SER A 27 -34.52 9.53 -4.34
CA SER A 27 -33.33 9.95 -5.08
C SER A 27 -33.61 10.13 -6.58
N SER A 28 -34.73 9.61 -7.08
CA SER A 28 -35.17 9.69 -8.47
C SER A 28 -36.25 10.75 -8.75
N ASP A 29 -37.01 11.20 -7.73
CA ASP A 29 -37.99 12.29 -7.82
C ASP A 29 -38.23 12.95 -6.43
N PRO A 30 -37.71 14.17 -6.16
CA PRO A 30 -37.76 14.79 -4.83
C PRO A 30 -39.16 15.35 -4.48
N MET A 31 -40.16 14.48 -4.35
CA MET A 31 -41.49 14.81 -3.82
C MET A 31 -41.48 14.68 -2.28
N ALA A 32 -41.38 15.82 -1.59
CA ALA A 32 -41.41 15.87 -0.12
C ALA A 32 -42.87 15.78 0.40
N GLU A 33 -43.32 14.59 0.77
CA GLU A 33 -44.62 14.38 1.43
C GLU A 33 -44.43 14.07 2.92
N ALA A 34 -45.34 14.58 3.77
CA ALA A 34 -45.31 14.38 5.20
C ALA A 34 -46.20 13.19 5.61
N VAL A 35 -45.63 12.10 6.12
CA VAL A 35 -46.41 10.93 6.59
C VAL A 35 -46.40 10.88 8.12
N ALA A 36 -47.58 10.73 8.71
CA ALA A 36 -47.72 10.59 10.16
C ALA A 36 -47.73 9.11 10.58
N VAL A 37 -46.82 8.72 11.48
CA VAL A 37 -46.72 7.34 12.01
C VAL A 37 -46.75 7.36 13.54
N LYS A 38 -47.51 6.45 14.14
CA LYS A 38 -47.57 6.30 15.62
C LYS A 38 -46.58 5.23 16.06
N ILE A 39 -45.73 5.58 17.02
CA ILE A 39 -44.73 4.69 17.64
C ILE A 39 -45.07 4.44 19.11
N GLN A 40 -44.69 3.27 19.60
CA GLN A 40 -44.81 2.84 20.99
C GLN A 40 -43.45 2.84 21.69
N THR A 41 -43.45 2.92 23.02
CA THR A 41 -42.23 2.87 23.83
C THR A 41 -41.60 1.49 23.72
N GLY A 42 -40.38 1.42 23.17
CA GLY A 42 -39.65 0.17 22.95
C GLY A 42 -39.57 -0.26 21.48
N ASP A 43 -40.21 0.46 20.55
CA ASP A 43 -40.02 0.24 19.12
C ASP A 43 -38.59 0.59 18.69
N ASP A 44 -38.02 -0.22 17.79
CA ASP A 44 -36.72 0.04 17.16
C ASP A 44 -36.87 0.63 15.74
N ILE A 45 -35.75 0.97 15.10
CA ILE A 45 -35.76 1.51 13.73
C ILE A 45 -36.31 0.51 12.70
N THR A 46 -36.23 -0.80 12.95
CA THR A 46 -36.81 -1.83 12.07
C THR A 46 -38.33 -1.77 12.11
N ASP A 47 -38.91 -1.63 13.30
CA ASP A 47 -40.36 -1.52 13.48
C ASP A 47 -40.88 -0.20 12.93
N LEU A 48 -40.11 0.89 13.08
CA LEU A 48 -40.41 2.14 12.40
C LEU A 48 -40.42 1.98 10.87
N LYS A 49 -39.42 1.34 10.27
CA LYS A 49 -39.39 1.08 8.81
C LYS A 49 -40.60 0.27 8.34
N LYS A 50 -41.02 -0.75 9.09
CA LYS A 50 -42.23 -1.53 8.78
C LYS A 50 -43.49 -0.67 8.80
N LEU A 51 -43.63 0.20 9.82
CA LEU A 51 -44.77 1.10 9.92
C LEU A 51 -44.82 2.12 8.77
N ILE A 52 -43.66 2.61 8.32
CA ILE A 52 -43.52 3.49 7.16
C ILE A 52 -43.99 2.78 5.89
N LEU A 53 -43.46 1.58 5.66
CA LEU A 53 -43.82 0.76 4.50
C LEU A 53 -45.29 0.34 4.53
N ALA A 54 -45.89 0.09 5.69
CA ALA A 54 -47.30 -0.22 5.80
C ALA A 54 -48.20 0.97 5.41
N GLN A 55 -47.79 2.21 5.72
CA GLN A 55 -48.49 3.42 5.27
C GLN A 55 -48.27 3.69 3.78
N TRP A 56 -47.12 3.30 3.21
CA TRP A 56 -46.82 3.42 1.78
C TRP A 56 -47.38 2.27 0.92
N GLY A 57 -47.66 1.11 1.53
CA GLY A 57 -48.09 -0.12 0.88
C GLY A 57 -49.23 0.00 -0.14
N PRO A 58 -50.20 0.93 -0.01
CA PRO A 58 -51.21 1.13 -1.04
C PRO A 58 -50.66 1.68 -2.37
N ARG A 59 -49.42 2.22 -2.42
CA ARG A 59 -48.83 2.91 -3.58
C ARG A 59 -48.02 2.01 -4.54
N GLY A 60 -47.98 0.69 -4.32
CA GLY A 60 -47.56 -0.28 -5.35
C GLY A 60 -46.05 -0.43 -5.62
N LEU A 61 -45.17 -0.02 -4.71
CA LEU A 61 -43.70 -0.04 -4.95
C LEU A 61 -42.95 -1.31 -4.53
N GLY A 62 -43.60 -2.30 -3.89
CA GLY A 62 -42.98 -3.60 -3.58
C GLY A 62 -41.74 -3.56 -2.66
N LEU A 63 -41.45 -2.42 -2.01
CA LEU A 63 -40.26 -2.19 -1.20
C LEU A 63 -40.31 -2.97 0.14
N ALA A 64 -39.17 -3.54 0.51
CA ALA A 64 -38.90 -4.14 1.81
C ALA A 64 -38.16 -3.16 2.74
N ALA A 65 -38.13 -3.46 4.06
CA ALA A 65 -37.45 -2.60 5.05
C ALA A 65 -35.94 -2.42 4.78
N VAL A 66 -35.35 -3.33 4.01
CA VAL A 66 -33.95 -3.26 3.57
C VAL A 66 -33.71 -2.22 2.48
N ASP A 67 -34.76 -1.85 1.73
CA ASP A 67 -34.68 -0.94 0.58
C ASP A 67 -34.78 0.54 0.97
N ILE A 68 -35.00 0.83 2.26
CA ILE A 68 -35.11 2.19 2.79
C ILE A 68 -34.12 2.45 3.92
N ARG A 69 -33.48 3.62 3.89
CA ARG A 69 -32.62 4.14 4.95
C ARG A 69 -33.29 5.36 5.60
N LEU A 70 -33.24 5.44 6.92
CA LEU A 70 -33.81 6.54 7.69
C LEU A 70 -32.70 7.48 8.17
N TRP A 71 -32.97 8.78 8.17
CA TRP A 71 -32.02 9.81 8.56
C TRP A 71 -32.65 10.82 9.51
N LYS A 72 -31.95 11.19 10.58
CA LYS A 72 -32.33 12.25 11.51
C LYS A 72 -31.65 13.57 11.14
N PRO A 73 -32.37 14.62 10.74
CA PRO A 73 -31.78 15.92 10.46
C PRO A 73 -30.99 16.47 11.66
N LYS A 74 -29.79 17.00 11.41
CA LYS A 74 -28.93 17.63 12.45
C LYS A 74 -29.55 18.94 12.98
N ARG A 75 -30.45 19.56 12.21
CA ARG A 75 -31.23 20.76 12.57
C ARG A 75 -32.67 20.59 12.14
N LYS A 76 -33.59 21.32 12.77
CA LYS A 76 -35.02 21.32 12.37
C LYS A 76 -35.16 21.98 11.00
N ILE A 77 -35.69 21.24 10.03
CA ILE A 77 -35.99 21.74 8.69
C ILE A 77 -37.52 21.94 8.61
N PRO A 78 -38.03 23.17 8.44
CA PRO A 78 -39.45 23.41 8.22
C PRO A 78 -39.92 22.76 6.93
N LEU A 79 -41.14 22.20 6.92
CA LEU A 79 -41.69 21.43 5.80
C LEU A 79 -41.60 22.16 4.45
N VAL A 80 -41.88 23.46 4.45
CA VAL A 80 -41.85 24.33 3.27
C VAL A 80 -40.44 24.50 2.65
N HIS A 81 -39.37 24.15 3.37
CA HIS A 81 -37.99 24.31 2.91
C HIS A 81 -37.29 22.97 2.62
N CYS A 82 -37.93 21.83 2.89
CA CYS A 82 -37.27 20.52 2.78
C CYS A 82 -36.81 20.19 1.36
N THR A 83 -37.65 20.36 0.35
CA THR A 83 -37.29 20.08 -1.06
C THR A 83 -36.08 20.90 -1.51
N ARG A 84 -36.08 22.20 -1.22
CA ARG A 84 -34.97 23.11 -1.56
C ARG A 84 -33.67 22.71 -0.86
N VAL A 85 -33.73 22.32 0.42
CA VAL A 85 -32.55 21.87 1.17
C VAL A 85 -32.02 20.56 0.59
N LEU A 86 -32.87 19.61 0.23
CA LEU A 86 -32.44 18.34 -0.38
C LEU A 86 -31.79 18.54 -1.76
N GLU A 87 -32.33 19.46 -2.57
CA GLU A 87 -31.75 19.85 -3.87
C GLU A 87 -30.38 20.56 -3.72
N GLU A 88 -30.26 21.50 -2.77
CA GLU A 88 -29.04 22.28 -2.53
C GLU A 88 -27.82 21.39 -2.20
N TYR A 89 -28.04 20.30 -1.45
CA TYR A 89 -26.99 19.36 -1.07
C TYR A 89 -26.88 18.14 -2.00
N ARG A 90 -27.54 18.15 -3.17
CA ARG A 90 -27.55 17.06 -4.17
C ARG A 90 -27.66 15.66 -3.53
N LEU A 91 -28.59 15.48 -2.59
CA LEU A 91 -28.83 14.21 -1.88
C LEU A 91 -27.66 13.67 -1.03
N ASN A 92 -26.59 14.44 -0.76
CA ASN A 92 -25.58 14.05 0.22
C ASN A 92 -26.11 14.29 1.66
N LEU A 93 -26.98 13.38 2.10
CA LEU A 93 -27.71 13.48 3.37
C LEU A 93 -26.77 13.49 4.60
N GLY A 94 -25.58 12.89 4.52
CA GLY A 94 -24.61 12.85 5.61
C GLY A 94 -24.12 14.24 6.06
N VAL A 95 -24.21 15.25 5.20
CA VAL A 95 -23.87 16.64 5.54
C VAL A 95 -24.92 17.22 6.50
N ILE A 96 -26.20 16.98 6.24
CA ILE A 96 -27.33 17.67 6.89
C ILE A 96 -28.11 16.80 7.90
N ALA A 97 -27.93 15.48 7.87
CA ALA A 97 -28.62 14.50 8.68
C ALA A 97 -27.67 13.38 9.13
N THR A 98 -28.07 12.66 10.16
CA THR A 98 -27.36 11.49 10.70
C THR A 98 -28.17 10.24 10.35
N ALA A 99 -27.54 9.22 9.77
CA ALA A 99 -28.22 7.96 9.46
C ALA A 99 -28.68 7.28 10.75
N LEU A 100 -29.86 6.66 10.71
CA LEU A 100 -30.45 5.89 11.81
C LEU A 100 -30.28 4.40 11.50
N PHE A 101 -29.75 3.67 12.46
CA PHE A 101 -29.42 2.24 12.36
C PHE A 101 -30.38 1.39 13.19
N VAL A 102 -30.43 0.09 12.89
CA VAL A 102 -31.35 -0.87 13.54
C VAL A 102 -31.17 -0.92 15.06
N THR A 103 -29.94 -0.68 15.54
CA THR A 103 -29.59 -0.66 16.96
C THR A 103 -30.00 0.63 17.69
N ASP A 104 -30.43 1.67 16.97
CA ASP A 104 -30.86 2.92 17.58
C ASP A 104 -32.27 2.76 18.18
N ASP A 105 -32.41 3.07 19.47
CA ASP A 105 -33.73 3.20 20.09
C ASP A 105 -34.46 4.39 19.46
N VAL A 106 -35.70 4.20 19.00
CA VAL A 106 -36.55 5.27 18.46
C VAL A 106 -36.73 6.40 19.48
N ASN A 107 -36.59 6.15 20.77
CA ASN A 107 -36.58 7.15 21.83
C ASN A 107 -35.38 8.14 21.72
N LEU A 108 -34.29 7.78 21.04
CA LEU A 108 -33.17 8.68 20.71
C LEU A 108 -33.57 9.75 19.69
N LEU A 109 -34.70 9.57 19.00
CA LEU A 109 -35.34 10.60 18.18
C LEU A 109 -36.03 11.68 19.03
N GLY A 110 -36.10 11.47 20.36
CA GLY A 110 -36.88 12.22 21.33
C GLY A 110 -36.76 13.76 21.29
N PRO A 111 -37.81 14.44 21.77
CA PRO A 111 -38.10 15.82 21.43
C PRO A 111 -37.21 16.78 22.23
N ARG A 112 -36.18 17.35 21.59
CA ARG A 112 -35.65 18.63 22.08
C ARG A 112 -36.68 19.72 21.74
N ALA A 113 -37.60 19.91 22.68
CA ALA A 113 -38.57 21.00 22.81
C ALA A 113 -39.42 21.29 21.55
N SER A 114 -40.58 20.64 21.43
CA SER A 114 -41.71 21.26 20.73
C SER A 114 -43.05 20.92 21.39
N PRO A 115 -44.05 21.83 21.37
CA PRO A 115 -45.32 21.64 22.08
C PRO A 115 -46.19 20.49 21.55
N ASN A 116 -45.87 19.93 20.38
CA ASN A 116 -46.72 18.97 19.66
C ASN A 116 -46.10 17.56 19.50
N ASN A 117 -44.95 17.27 20.12
CA ASN A 117 -44.30 15.94 20.06
C ASN A 117 -44.00 15.43 18.63
N GLU A 118 -43.74 16.33 17.68
CA GLU A 118 -43.44 15.99 16.28
C GLU A 118 -41.92 15.86 16.05
N ILE A 119 -41.49 14.80 15.37
CA ILE A 119 -40.08 14.56 15.01
C ILE A 119 -39.95 14.39 13.49
N ASN A 120 -38.92 15.03 12.90
CA ASN A 120 -38.60 14.94 11.49
C ASN A 120 -37.61 13.80 11.22
N VAL A 121 -37.93 12.91 10.28
CA VAL A 121 -37.03 11.86 9.77
C VAL A 121 -37.06 11.89 8.25
N ILE A 122 -35.91 11.80 7.57
CA ILE A 122 -35.83 11.71 6.11
C ILE A 122 -35.72 10.23 5.72
N VAL A 123 -36.58 9.76 4.81
CA VAL A 123 -36.54 8.43 4.24
C VAL A 123 -35.86 8.49 2.88
N GLU A 124 -34.79 7.73 2.71
CA GLU A 124 -34.06 7.55 1.46
C GLU A 124 -34.36 6.15 0.91
N ILE A 125 -34.80 6.07 -0.35
CA ILE A 125 -34.99 4.80 -1.06
C ILE A 125 -33.67 4.44 -1.73
N MET A 126 -33.13 3.26 -1.39
CA MET A 126 -31.88 2.77 -1.96
C MET A 126 -32.18 1.98 -3.25
N PRO A 127 -31.55 2.32 -4.39
CA PRO A 127 -31.72 1.54 -5.61
C PRO A 127 -31.19 0.10 -5.42
N PRO A 128 -31.67 -0.90 -6.19
CA PRO A 128 -31.40 -2.34 -5.98
C PRO A 128 -29.92 -2.75 -5.96
N TRP A 129 -29.02 -1.88 -6.42
CA TRP A 129 -27.57 -2.10 -6.53
C TRP A 129 -26.78 -1.50 -5.35
N GLN A 130 -27.44 -0.87 -4.39
CA GLN A 130 -26.86 -0.32 -3.15
C GLN A 130 -27.32 -1.09 -1.89
N LEU A 131 -27.46 -2.41 -1.97
CA LEU A 131 -27.74 -3.25 -0.80
C LEU A 131 -26.63 -3.08 0.25
N PRO A 132 -26.97 -2.88 1.54
CA PRO A 132 -25.98 -2.65 2.57
C PRO A 132 -25.31 -3.95 2.98
N ILE A 133 -23.98 -3.91 2.97
CA ILE A 133 -23.08 -4.72 3.80
C ILE A 133 -23.63 -4.73 5.23
N GLY A 134 -23.53 -5.87 5.91
CA GLY A 134 -24.00 -6.08 7.29
C GLY A 134 -23.51 -5.04 8.30
N PRO A 135 -24.05 -5.05 9.52
CA PRO A 135 -23.96 -3.92 10.45
C PRO A 135 -22.51 -3.49 10.72
N PRO A 136 -22.21 -2.17 10.82
CA PRO A 136 -20.91 -1.69 11.21
C PRO A 136 -20.62 -2.11 12.65
N LEU A 137 -19.43 -2.65 12.85
CA LEU A 137 -18.81 -2.82 14.15
C LEU A 137 -18.41 -1.43 14.65
N ASP A 138 -18.90 -1.09 15.85
CA ASP A 138 -18.56 0.04 16.72
C ASP A 138 -17.49 1.04 16.21
N GLU A 139 -17.95 2.29 16.07
CA GLU A 139 -17.20 3.56 15.88
C GLU A 139 -16.41 3.77 14.56
N PRO A 140 -16.37 5.02 14.04
CA PRO A 140 -16.02 5.31 12.67
C PRO A 140 -14.50 5.25 12.47
N ASP A 141 -14.01 4.16 11.88
CA ASP A 141 -13.05 4.39 10.81
C ASP A 141 -13.91 4.94 9.67
N GLU A 142 -13.84 6.26 9.44
CA GLU A 142 -14.11 6.84 8.13
C GLU A 142 -13.65 5.84 7.06
N GLU A 143 -14.42 5.57 6.00
CA GLU A 143 -13.86 4.95 4.80
C GLU A 143 -12.51 5.61 4.54
N ARG A 144 -11.42 4.93 4.90
CA ARG A 144 -10.14 5.61 5.03
C ARG A 144 -9.78 6.00 3.62
N ASP A 145 -9.80 7.30 3.34
CA ASP A 145 -9.27 7.83 2.09
C ASP A 145 -7.76 7.56 2.07
N THR A 146 -7.39 6.32 1.77
CA THR A 146 -6.03 5.80 1.82
C THR A 146 -5.17 6.56 0.82
N ILE A 147 -5.72 6.79 -0.38
CA ILE A 147 -5.11 7.59 -1.43
C ILE A 147 -4.96 9.05 -0.98
N GLY A 148 -5.96 9.66 -0.35
CA GLY A 148 -5.86 11.01 0.21
C GLY A 148 -4.84 11.14 1.32
N ALA A 149 -4.72 10.12 2.18
CA ALA A 149 -3.67 10.05 3.19
C ALA A 149 -2.27 9.91 2.57
N MET A 150 -2.11 9.08 1.54
CA MET A 150 -0.87 8.94 0.76
C MET A 150 -0.49 10.25 0.06
N ASN A 151 -1.45 10.91 -0.57
CA ASN A 151 -1.26 12.23 -1.17
C ASN A 151 -0.83 13.27 -0.14
N SER A 152 -1.39 13.24 1.07
CA SER A 152 -1.02 14.13 2.16
C SER A 152 0.40 13.88 2.66
N ARG A 153 0.79 12.61 2.85
CA ARG A 153 2.16 12.22 3.21
C ARG A 153 3.17 12.60 2.13
N SER A 154 2.88 12.32 0.86
CA SER A 154 3.71 12.68 -0.30
C SER A 154 3.97 14.20 -0.35
N ARG A 155 2.92 15.02 -0.20
CA ARG A 155 3.07 16.49 -0.14
C ARG A 155 3.95 16.95 1.02
N ASN A 156 3.83 16.34 2.20
CA ASN A 156 4.64 16.70 3.36
C ASN A 156 6.10 16.24 3.21
N LEU A 157 6.34 15.07 2.59
CA LEU A 157 7.68 14.59 2.23
C LEU A 157 8.40 15.63 1.35
N PHE A 158 7.74 16.14 0.30
CA PHE A 158 8.36 17.15 -0.57
C PHE A 158 8.58 18.49 0.14
N LYS A 159 7.64 18.93 0.98
CA LYS A 159 7.84 20.13 1.83
C LYS A 159 9.05 19.96 2.76
N ASN A 160 9.18 18.81 3.40
CA ASN A 160 10.32 18.48 4.24
C ASN A 160 11.62 18.48 3.44
N ALA A 161 11.61 17.90 2.24
CA ALA A 161 12.75 17.90 1.33
C ALA A 161 13.21 19.30 0.92
N ILE A 162 12.27 20.24 0.67
CA ILE A 162 12.57 21.65 0.36
C ILE A 162 13.04 22.44 1.61
N GLY A 163 12.53 22.10 2.79
CA GLY A 163 12.96 22.70 4.06
C GLY A 163 14.31 22.19 4.57
N ALA A 164 14.77 21.02 4.09
CA ALA A 164 16.03 20.42 4.50
C ALA A 164 17.25 21.23 4.04
N LYS A 165 18.42 20.91 4.64
CA LYS A 165 19.72 21.46 4.20
C LYS A 165 20.04 20.99 2.78
N SER A 166 21.01 21.62 2.12
CA SER A 166 21.48 21.18 0.79
C SER A 166 21.87 19.69 0.81
N PRO A 167 21.78 18.97 -0.32
CA PRO A 167 22.07 17.53 -0.36
C PRO A 167 23.41 17.15 0.28
N SER A 168 24.49 17.87 -0.03
CA SER A 168 25.81 17.66 0.57
C SER A 168 25.86 17.88 2.09
N GLN A 169 25.08 18.84 2.62
CA GLN A 169 24.98 19.03 4.07
C GLN A 169 24.10 17.98 4.71
N SER A 170 22.96 17.64 4.11
CA SER A 170 22.03 16.62 4.60
C SER A 170 22.68 15.23 4.65
N ALA A 171 23.58 14.94 3.70
CA ALA A 171 24.34 13.68 3.65
C ALA A 171 25.46 13.57 4.69
N LYS A 172 25.81 14.65 5.41
CA LYS A 172 26.77 14.56 6.52
C LYS A 172 26.20 13.68 7.62
N SER A 173 27.03 12.84 8.24
CA SER A 173 26.61 11.80 9.18
C SER A 173 25.64 12.27 10.27
N SER A 174 25.89 13.43 10.89
CA SER A 174 25.02 14.01 11.92
C SER A 174 23.68 14.49 11.38
N ASN A 175 23.66 15.10 10.19
CA ASN A 175 22.44 15.59 9.56
C ASN A 175 21.61 14.43 8.99
N TYR A 176 22.26 13.42 8.39
CA TYR A 176 21.58 12.22 7.92
C TYR A 176 20.92 11.47 9.08
N ARG A 177 21.66 11.30 10.19
CA ARG A 177 21.11 10.73 11.43
C ARG A 177 19.89 11.50 11.93
N ALA A 178 19.93 12.84 11.90
CA ALA A 178 18.80 13.67 12.29
C ALA A 178 17.63 13.55 11.32
N PHE A 179 17.89 13.48 10.02
CA PHE A 179 16.87 13.32 8.98
C PHE A 179 16.15 11.97 9.11
N GLN A 180 16.88 10.87 9.32
CA GLN A 180 16.29 9.53 9.55
C GLN A 180 15.48 9.42 10.84
N ARG A 181 15.65 10.36 11.77
CA ARG A 181 14.83 10.47 12.99
C ARG A 181 13.54 11.26 12.76
N GLY A 182 13.39 11.96 11.63
CA GLY A 182 12.19 12.73 11.31
C GLY A 182 11.05 11.85 10.78
N ASP A 183 9.87 12.44 10.63
CA ASP A 183 8.64 11.74 10.20
C ASP A 183 8.68 11.24 8.74
N TYR A 184 9.62 11.76 7.94
CA TYR A 184 9.74 11.46 6.51
C TYR A 184 11.17 11.02 6.16
N PRO A 185 11.65 9.88 6.72
CA PRO A 185 12.99 9.39 6.45
C PRO A 185 13.12 8.92 4.99
N ILE A 186 14.36 8.74 4.54
CA ILE A 186 14.63 8.00 3.30
C ILE A 186 14.59 6.51 3.63
N TYR A 187 13.81 5.76 2.86
CA TYR A 187 13.68 4.32 3.02
C TYR A 187 14.80 3.62 2.23
N ASP A 188 15.99 3.59 2.84
CA ASP A 188 17.20 2.95 2.29
C ASP A 188 17.73 1.78 3.15
N GLY A 189 16.92 1.34 4.12
CA GLY A 189 17.27 0.31 5.11
C GLY A 189 18.15 0.78 6.27
N ARG A 190 18.62 2.04 6.27
CA ARG A 190 19.36 2.61 7.41
C ARG A 190 18.40 3.38 8.30
N TYR A 191 18.52 3.22 9.62
CA TYR A 191 17.56 3.79 10.57
C TYR A 191 18.27 4.47 11.74
N HIS A 192 17.52 5.33 12.46
CA HIS A 192 17.96 5.85 13.74
C HIS A 192 17.59 4.83 14.84
N PRO A 193 18.54 4.38 15.69
CA PRO A 193 18.28 3.28 16.63
C PRO A 193 17.19 3.59 17.66
N ASP A 194 17.04 4.86 18.05
CA ASP A 194 16.03 5.32 18.99
C ASP A 194 14.75 5.83 18.30
N HIS A 195 14.47 5.36 17.08
CA HIS A 195 13.28 5.77 16.31
C HIS A 195 12.54 4.53 15.79
N ASP A 196 11.26 4.42 16.15
CA ASP A 196 10.44 3.23 15.88
C ASP A 196 9.96 3.11 14.42
N ILE A 197 10.40 4.01 13.52
CA ILE A 197 10.05 3.94 12.10
C ILE A 197 11.02 3.02 11.37
N SER A 198 10.49 1.89 10.86
CA SER A 198 11.18 1.06 9.89
C SER A 198 11.47 1.85 8.61
N THR A 199 12.71 1.81 8.14
CA THR A 199 13.12 2.38 6.84
C THR A 199 13.31 1.29 5.78
N MET A 200 12.81 0.08 6.04
CA MET A 200 12.66 -0.96 5.03
C MET A 200 11.46 -0.64 4.13
N ALA A 201 11.58 -0.99 2.85
CA ALA A 201 10.52 -0.78 1.87
C ALA A 201 10.44 -1.95 0.89
N PRO A 202 9.31 -2.06 0.15
CA PRO A 202 9.21 -3.00 -0.96
C PRO A 202 10.27 -2.75 -2.03
N PRO A 203 10.73 -3.78 -2.75
CA PRO A 203 11.76 -3.63 -3.76
C PRO A 203 11.34 -2.67 -4.89
N ILE A 204 12.22 -1.73 -5.26
CA ILE A 204 11.88 -0.64 -6.20
C ILE A 204 11.52 -1.14 -7.60
N HIS A 205 11.98 -2.34 -7.94
CA HIS A 205 11.72 -2.95 -9.24
C HIS A 205 10.27 -3.40 -9.41
N LEU A 206 9.50 -3.53 -8.32
CA LEU A 206 8.04 -3.65 -8.39
C LEU A 206 7.38 -2.36 -8.89
N TYR A 207 7.97 -1.18 -8.64
CA TYR A 207 7.39 0.11 -9.07
C TYR A 207 7.80 0.52 -10.49
N ASN A 208 8.96 0.04 -10.98
CA ASN A 208 9.32 0.22 -12.37
C ASN A 208 10.21 -0.94 -12.90
N PRO A 209 9.84 -1.57 -14.04
CA PRO A 209 10.56 -2.71 -14.61
C PRO A 209 11.99 -2.40 -15.04
N ALA A 210 12.35 -1.14 -15.28
CA ALA A 210 13.72 -0.76 -15.65
C ALA A 210 14.76 -1.22 -14.62
N PHE A 211 14.40 -1.22 -13.33
CA PHE A 211 15.28 -1.72 -12.28
C PHE A 211 15.41 -3.26 -12.29
N ALA A 212 14.35 -3.99 -12.61
CA ALA A 212 14.42 -5.44 -12.74
C ALA A 212 15.27 -5.85 -13.95
N HIS A 213 15.10 -5.19 -15.11
CA HIS A 213 15.97 -5.39 -16.27
C HIS A 213 17.45 -5.14 -15.95
N PHE A 214 17.75 -4.09 -15.18
CA PHE A 214 19.12 -3.82 -14.74
C PHE A 214 19.70 -5.00 -13.97
N MET A 215 18.96 -5.52 -12.98
CA MET A 215 19.43 -6.64 -12.15
C MET A 215 19.63 -7.92 -12.96
N ASP A 216 18.70 -8.25 -13.86
CA ASP A 216 18.81 -9.41 -14.75
C ASP A 216 20.04 -9.30 -15.65
N ASP A 217 20.23 -8.15 -16.31
CA ASP A 217 21.34 -7.91 -17.22
C ASP A 217 22.70 -7.97 -16.47
N VAL A 218 22.76 -7.48 -15.22
CA VAL A 218 23.99 -7.55 -14.40
C VAL A 218 24.31 -8.99 -14.01
N ALA A 219 23.29 -9.78 -13.64
CA ALA A 219 23.42 -11.19 -13.28
C ALA A 219 23.75 -12.08 -14.49
N ASN A 220 23.36 -11.65 -15.71
CA ASN A 220 23.60 -12.39 -16.94
C ASN A 220 25.07 -12.34 -17.37
N SER A 221 25.82 -13.38 -17.01
CA SER A 221 27.24 -13.51 -17.40
C SER A 221 27.46 -13.65 -18.91
N ALA A 222 26.44 -14.02 -19.67
CA ALA A 222 26.44 -14.17 -21.12
C ALA A 222 26.01 -12.90 -21.87
N LEU A 223 25.65 -11.82 -21.17
CA LEU A 223 25.28 -10.55 -21.81
C LEU A 223 26.45 -10.02 -22.65
N GLU A 224 26.24 -9.92 -23.96
CA GLU A 224 27.22 -9.34 -24.88
C GLU A 224 27.36 -7.84 -24.66
N VAL A 225 28.58 -7.40 -24.34
CA VAL A 225 28.90 -5.99 -24.16
C VAL A 225 29.62 -5.47 -25.40
N PRO A 226 29.11 -4.42 -26.06
CA PRO A 226 29.77 -3.85 -27.24
C PRO A 226 31.22 -3.43 -26.93
N ASN A 227 32.16 -3.76 -27.81
CA ASN A 227 33.58 -3.46 -27.59
C ASN A 227 33.86 -1.97 -27.31
N LYS A 228 33.09 -1.06 -27.93
CA LYS A 228 33.17 0.39 -27.66
C LYS A 228 32.89 0.74 -26.19
N VAL A 229 31.95 0.03 -25.55
CA VAL A 229 31.60 0.22 -24.13
C VAL A 229 32.71 -0.35 -23.24
N VAL A 230 33.29 -1.49 -23.61
CA VAL A 230 34.45 -2.08 -22.91
C VAL A 230 35.64 -1.11 -22.91
N LEU A 231 35.98 -0.55 -24.07
CA LEU A 231 37.07 0.42 -24.19
C LEU A 231 36.79 1.73 -23.43
N ALA A 232 35.55 2.24 -23.51
CA ALA A 232 35.15 3.41 -22.74
C ALA A 232 35.19 3.16 -21.23
N THR A 233 34.82 1.95 -20.79
CA THR A 233 34.91 1.53 -19.39
C THR A 233 36.36 1.46 -18.92
N ALA A 234 37.26 0.90 -19.74
CA ALA A 234 38.69 0.89 -19.42
C ALA A 234 39.26 2.31 -19.26
N ASP A 235 38.85 3.26 -20.11
CA ASP A 235 39.26 4.67 -19.96
C ASP A 235 38.69 5.31 -18.68
N LEU A 236 37.43 5.01 -18.34
CA LEU A 236 36.81 5.44 -17.07
C LEU A 236 37.59 4.90 -15.87
N MET A 237 37.87 3.59 -15.83
CA MET A 237 38.62 2.95 -14.75
C MET A 237 40.01 3.55 -14.58
N ARG A 238 40.74 3.74 -15.69
CA ARG A 238 42.06 4.39 -15.68
C ARG A 238 42.00 5.81 -15.10
N LYS A 239 40.99 6.60 -15.47
CA LYS A 239 40.82 7.97 -14.98
C LYS A 239 40.34 8.02 -13.54
N ALA A 240 39.45 7.12 -13.13
CA ALA A 240 38.96 7.00 -11.75
C ALA A 240 40.05 6.56 -10.78
N SER A 241 41.04 5.79 -11.27
CA SER A 241 42.23 5.36 -10.53
C SER A 241 43.21 6.50 -10.21
N ALA A 242 43.16 7.60 -10.94
CA ALA A 242 44.07 8.71 -10.73
C ALA A 242 43.64 9.57 -9.54
N ILE A 243 44.62 9.96 -8.72
CA ILE A 243 44.42 10.92 -7.62
C ILE A 243 44.64 12.31 -8.20
N TYR A 244 43.60 13.15 -8.14
CA TYR A 244 43.63 14.51 -8.66
C TYR A 244 43.84 15.52 -7.53
N GLU A 245 44.34 16.71 -7.87
CA GLU A 245 44.61 17.77 -6.90
C GLU A 245 43.33 18.37 -6.30
N ASP A 246 42.26 18.45 -7.09
CA ASP A 246 40.99 19.01 -6.67
C ASP A 246 39.78 18.35 -7.38
N GLU A 247 38.60 18.53 -6.77
CA GLU A 247 37.34 17.93 -7.21
C GLU A 247 36.90 18.41 -8.60
N ASN A 248 37.14 19.68 -8.97
CA ASN A 248 36.75 20.20 -10.28
C ASN A 248 37.61 19.58 -11.38
N THR A 249 38.92 19.47 -11.14
CA THR A 249 39.84 18.80 -12.05
C THR A 249 39.43 17.35 -12.24
N ARG A 250 39.17 16.62 -11.16
CA ARG A 250 38.67 15.24 -11.21
C ARG A 250 37.39 15.14 -12.06
N ARG A 251 36.37 15.93 -11.73
CA ARG A 251 35.07 15.94 -12.42
C ARG A 251 35.22 16.20 -13.92
N SER A 252 36.13 17.10 -14.31
CA SER A 252 36.42 17.39 -15.73
C SER A 252 36.98 16.18 -16.50
N LYS A 253 37.60 15.22 -15.82
CA LYS A 253 38.15 13.98 -16.40
C LYS A 253 37.16 12.83 -16.34
N ILE A 254 36.48 12.66 -15.21
CA ILE A 254 35.57 11.54 -14.95
C ILE A 254 34.28 11.67 -15.75
N ARG A 255 33.63 12.84 -15.74
CA ARG A 255 32.34 13.01 -16.40
C ARG A 255 32.34 12.66 -17.90
N PRO A 256 33.31 13.11 -18.72
CA PRO A 256 33.38 12.67 -20.12
C PRO A 256 33.61 11.16 -20.28
N ALA A 257 34.38 10.53 -19.40
CA ALA A 257 34.64 9.09 -19.44
C ALA A 257 33.39 8.29 -19.06
N LEU A 258 32.70 8.71 -17.99
CA LEU A 258 31.44 8.12 -17.56
C LEU A 258 30.39 8.24 -18.67
N LYS A 259 30.22 9.44 -19.25
CA LYS A 259 29.34 9.71 -20.40
C LYS A 259 29.54 8.70 -21.53
N ASN A 260 30.79 8.43 -21.90
CA ASN A 260 31.12 7.50 -22.97
C ASN A 260 30.83 6.04 -22.56
N ALA A 261 31.09 5.68 -21.31
CA ALA A 261 30.86 4.33 -20.81
C ALA A 261 29.35 4.00 -20.69
N ILE A 262 28.53 4.95 -20.24
CA ILE A 262 27.06 4.78 -20.17
C ILE A 262 26.34 5.12 -21.49
N SER A 263 27.04 5.63 -22.50
CA SER A 263 26.47 6.03 -23.80
C SER A 263 25.26 6.99 -23.73
N TYR A 264 25.16 7.80 -22.68
CA TYR A 264 24.13 8.83 -22.48
C TYR A 264 24.77 10.21 -22.27
N GLY A 265 24.06 11.28 -22.66
CA GLY A 265 24.46 12.65 -22.36
C GLY A 265 24.35 12.95 -20.87
N ILE A 266 25.45 13.38 -20.25
CA ILE A 266 25.48 13.80 -18.85
C ILE A 266 25.59 15.33 -18.76
N THR A 267 24.59 15.97 -18.18
CA THR A 267 24.45 17.43 -18.05
C THR A 267 24.58 17.86 -16.59
N GLN A 268 25.08 19.07 -16.34
CA GLN A 268 25.13 19.61 -14.97
C GLN A 268 23.71 19.97 -14.55
N LEU A 269 23.29 19.55 -13.36
CA LEU A 269 21.98 19.88 -12.83
C LEU A 269 22.05 21.25 -12.16
N VAL A 270 21.12 22.14 -12.47
CA VAL A 270 20.91 23.38 -11.71
C VAL A 270 19.47 23.42 -11.25
N SER A 271 19.23 23.12 -9.98
CA SER A 271 17.91 23.28 -9.37
C SER A 271 17.57 24.77 -9.22
N ASP A 272 16.29 25.11 -9.20
CA ASP A 272 15.80 26.49 -9.07
C ASP A 272 16.32 27.19 -7.79
N ASP A 273 16.58 26.42 -6.75
CA ASP A 273 17.12 26.89 -5.47
C ASP A 273 18.67 26.91 -5.37
N ARG A 274 19.37 26.67 -6.50
CA ARG A 274 20.83 26.59 -6.60
C ARG A 274 21.48 25.49 -5.76
N THR A 275 20.71 24.53 -5.22
CA THR A 275 21.26 23.30 -4.65
C THR A 275 21.38 22.26 -5.76
N THR A 276 22.60 22.05 -6.24
CA THR A 276 22.84 21.31 -7.48
C THR A 276 23.44 19.95 -7.19
N PRO A 277 22.81 18.86 -7.64
CA PRO A 277 23.54 17.63 -7.86
C PRO A 277 24.68 17.87 -8.85
N ASN A 278 25.76 17.10 -8.77
CA ASN A 278 26.92 17.33 -9.62
C ASN A 278 26.58 17.20 -11.12
N SER A 279 25.90 16.12 -11.49
CA SER A 279 25.41 15.95 -12.86
C SER A 279 24.31 14.90 -12.95
N GLY A 280 23.73 14.71 -14.15
CA GLY A 280 22.72 13.70 -14.38
C GLY A 280 22.39 13.52 -15.85
N VAL A 281 21.60 12.49 -16.14
CA VAL A 281 21.00 12.28 -17.47
C VAL A 281 19.59 12.85 -17.42
N LEU A 282 19.43 14.01 -18.05
CA LEU A 282 18.15 14.69 -18.20
C LEU A 282 17.53 14.36 -19.54
N TRP A 283 16.22 14.22 -19.56
CA TRP A 283 15.45 14.15 -20.78
C TRP A 283 14.30 15.15 -20.73
N THR A 284 14.18 15.98 -21.77
CA THR A 284 13.07 16.92 -21.91
C THR A 284 11.99 16.28 -22.75
N MET A 285 10.78 16.19 -22.17
CA MET A 285 9.60 15.69 -22.84
C MET A 285 9.23 16.63 -24.00
N CYS A 286 8.77 16.07 -25.12
CA CYS A 286 8.22 16.88 -26.21
C CYS A 286 6.72 17.05 -25.99
N GLY A 287 6.24 18.29 -26.04
CA GLY A 287 4.81 18.58 -26.09
C GLY A 287 4.17 18.01 -27.35
N THR A 288 2.86 17.75 -27.30
CA THR A 288 2.10 17.25 -28.47
C THR A 288 2.05 18.26 -29.62
N ASP A 289 2.33 19.53 -29.35
CA ASP A 289 2.47 20.64 -30.30
C ASP A 289 3.93 20.92 -30.71
N GLY A 290 4.89 20.12 -30.23
CA GLY A 290 6.32 20.32 -30.46
C GLY A 290 6.98 21.35 -29.52
N SER A 291 6.28 21.86 -28.50
CA SER A 291 6.90 22.69 -27.48
C SER A 291 7.87 21.89 -26.59
N LEU A 292 8.84 22.57 -25.98
CA LEU A 292 9.64 21.99 -24.90
C LEU A 292 8.70 21.74 -23.70
N GLY A 293 8.55 20.48 -23.31
CA GLY A 293 7.77 20.06 -22.16
C GLY A 293 8.61 19.95 -20.88
N ASP A 294 8.08 19.24 -19.88
CA ASP A 294 8.76 19.02 -18.61
C ASP A 294 10.10 18.28 -18.80
N THR A 295 11.05 18.52 -17.90
CA THR A 295 12.34 17.81 -17.91
C THR A 295 12.38 16.82 -16.77
N VAL A 296 12.72 15.57 -17.07
CA VAL A 296 12.80 14.47 -16.10
C VAL A 296 14.25 14.01 -15.92
N ALA A 297 14.57 13.57 -14.70
CA ALA A 297 15.86 12.95 -14.41
C ALA A 297 15.76 11.43 -14.58
N LEU A 298 16.46 10.89 -15.59
CA LEU A 298 16.63 9.44 -15.75
C LEU A 298 17.73 8.92 -14.81
N LEU A 299 18.76 9.74 -14.62
CA LEU A 299 19.92 9.46 -13.79
C LEU A 299 20.35 10.71 -13.03
N ILE A 300 20.67 10.58 -11.75
CA ILE A 300 21.35 11.60 -10.95
C ILE A 300 22.69 11.05 -10.49
N GLU A 301 23.73 11.87 -10.61
CA GLU A 301 25.09 11.51 -10.30
C GLU A 301 25.69 12.47 -9.26
N GLU A 302 26.29 11.88 -8.23
CA GLU A 302 27.08 12.56 -7.22
C GLU A 302 28.49 12.01 -7.19
N GLU A 303 29.46 12.92 -7.10
CA GLU A 303 30.88 12.61 -7.14
C GLU A 303 31.60 13.33 -6.01
N ASN A 304 32.35 12.57 -5.22
CA ASN A 304 33.32 13.07 -4.25
C ASN A 304 34.74 12.70 -4.70
N SER A 305 35.72 13.52 -4.33
CA SER A 305 37.14 13.28 -4.62
C SER A 305 37.60 11.91 -4.10
N GLU A 306 37.30 11.59 -2.85
CA GLU A 306 37.54 10.30 -2.19
C GLU A 306 36.39 9.86 -1.29
N LEU A 307 36.40 8.58 -0.89
CA LEU A 307 35.40 8.03 0.03
C LEU A 307 35.44 8.75 1.39
N GLY A 308 34.32 9.39 1.76
CA GLY A 308 34.16 10.13 3.01
C GLY A 308 34.70 11.57 2.98
N GLU A 309 35.30 12.01 1.87
CA GLU A 309 35.71 13.40 1.69
C GLU A 309 34.50 14.34 1.69
N GLY A 310 34.68 15.56 2.20
CA GLY A 310 33.57 16.50 2.45
C GLY A 310 32.71 16.16 3.69
N GLY A 311 33.00 15.03 4.36
CA GLY A 311 32.28 14.57 5.55
C GLY A 311 30.91 13.97 5.24
N CYS A 312 30.69 13.55 3.99
CA CYS A 312 29.44 12.99 3.50
C CYS A 312 29.69 11.77 2.60
N ASP A 313 28.71 10.88 2.53
CA ASP A 313 28.69 9.70 1.65
C ASP A 313 28.00 10.06 0.33
N ALA A 314 28.68 9.85 -0.81
CA ALA A 314 28.16 10.20 -2.13
C ALA A 314 26.83 9.47 -2.47
N SER A 315 26.63 8.26 -1.97
CA SER A 315 25.37 7.51 -2.17
C SER A 315 24.21 8.12 -1.39
N ILE A 316 24.46 8.59 -0.16
CA ILE A 316 23.47 9.31 0.64
C ILE A 316 23.18 10.69 0.04
N GLN A 317 24.22 11.37 -0.44
CA GLN A 317 24.08 12.63 -1.15
C GLN A 317 23.21 12.48 -2.40
N ALA A 318 23.41 11.41 -3.18
CA ALA A 318 22.62 11.15 -4.37
C ALA A 318 21.12 10.95 -4.03
N SER A 319 20.82 10.26 -2.93
CA SER A 319 19.44 10.11 -2.42
C SER A 319 18.80 11.46 -2.11
N PHE A 320 19.51 12.36 -1.41
CA PHE A 320 19.01 13.70 -1.11
C PHE A 320 18.87 14.56 -2.37
N SER A 321 19.81 14.44 -3.30
CA SER A 321 19.79 15.15 -4.57
C SER A 321 18.60 14.74 -5.43
N MET A 322 18.28 13.45 -5.48
CA MET A 322 17.08 12.94 -6.15
C MET A 322 15.80 13.45 -5.49
N LEU A 323 15.70 13.33 -4.17
CA LEU A 323 14.53 13.80 -3.43
C LEU A 323 14.34 15.32 -3.60
N ARG A 324 15.43 16.10 -3.54
CA ARG A 324 15.42 17.56 -3.71
C ARG A 324 15.07 17.98 -5.13
N TYR A 325 15.57 17.28 -6.14
CA TYR A 325 15.23 17.51 -7.54
C TYR A 325 13.73 17.32 -7.75
N TRP A 326 13.18 16.16 -7.41
CA TRP A 326 11.77 15.90 -7.60
C TRP A 326 10.89 16.80 -6.73
N ALA A 327 11.35 17.27 -5.57
CA ALA A 327 10.60 18.21 -4.72
C ALA A 327 10.38 19.61 -5.35
N GLN A 328 11.12 19.99 -6.38
CA GLN A 328 10.97 21.29 -7.05
C GLN A 328 9.61 21.41 -7.76
N ARG A 329 9.08 22.64 -7.87
CA ARG A 329 7.74 22.90 -8.43
C ARG A 329 7.64 22.62 -9.92
N ASN A 330 8.73 22.82 -10.66
CA ASN A 330 8.79 22.50 -12.09
C ASN A 330 8.59 21.00 -12.39
N ASN A 331 8.61 20.13 -11.37
CA ASN A 331 8.37 18.71 -11.50
C ASN A 331 6.96 18.26 -11.06
N ASP A 332 6.08 19.19 -10.64
CA ASP A 332 4.72 18.87 -10.14
C ASP A 332 3.92 18.02 -11.13
N ALA A 333 3.83 18.45 -12.39
CA ALA A 333 3.02 17.78 -13.41
C ALA A 333 3.48 16.35 -13.70
N VAL A 334 4.76 16.05 -13.55
CA VAL A 334 5.30 14.70 -13.72
C VAL A 334 5.12 13.88 -12.44
N ARG A 335 5.42 14.46 -11.26
CA ARG A 335 5.29 13.77 -9.96
C ARG A 335 3.86 13.30 -9.71
N GLU A 336 2.87 14.08 -10.14
CA GLU A 336 1.47 13.73 -9.91
C GLU A 336 1.03 12.56 -10.79
N ARG A 337 1.82 12.15 -11.79
CA ARG A 337 1.49 11.07 -12.73
C ARG A 337 2.30 9.80 -12.56
N CYS A 338 3.38 9.82 -11.78
CA CYS A 338 4.27 8.67 -11.64
C CYS A 338 4.99 8.63 -10.29
N CYS A 339 5.67 7.51 -10.02
CA CYS A 339 6.51 7.34 -8.83
C CYS A 339 7.95 7.89 -9.01
N CYS A 340 8.18 8.77 -9.98
CA CYS A 340 9.48 9.40 -10.26
C CYS A 340 10.69 8.42 -10.31
N PRO A 341 10.61 7.28 -11.01
CA PRO A 341 11.70 6.30 -11.05
C PRO A 341 12.99 6.93 -11.60
N THR A 342 14.08 6.83 -10.84
CA THR A 342 15.37 7.47 -11.14
C THR A 342 16.52 6.53 -10.79
N PHE A 343 17.50 6.36 -11.69
CA PHE A 343 18.78 5.72 -11.34
C PHE A 343 19.72 6.72 -10.66
N LEU A 344 20.56 6.25 -9.74
CA LEU A 344 21.57 7.08 -9.09
C LEU A 344 22.97 6.48 -9.31
N ILE A 345 23.95 7.33 -9.55
CA ILE A 345 25.37 6.97 -9.49
C ILE A 345 26.01 7.71 -8.32
N ALA A 346 26.70 6.95 -7.49
CA ALA A 346 27.58 7.49 -6.47
C ALA A 346 29.02 7.16 -6.83
N LEU A 347 29.84 8.20 -6.98
CA LEU A 347 31.27 8.11 -7.23
C LEU A 347 32.03 8.72 -6.06
N ALA A 348 33.03 8.02 -5.54
CA ALA A 348 33.93 8.55 -4.53
C ALA A 348 35.32 7.95 -4.73
N GLY A 349 36.27 8.73 -5.26
CA GLY A 349 37.55 8.18 -5.67
C GLY A 349 37.37 7.04 -6.69
N PRO A 350 37.99 5.86 -6.50
CA PRO A 350 37.80 4.71 -7.38
C PRO A 350 36.53 3.89 -7.06
N TRP A 351 35.65 4.33 -6.17
CA TRP A 351 34.44 3.58 -5.79
C TRP A 351 33.23 4.06 -6.57
N LEU A 352 32.52 3.12 -7.22
CA LEU A 352 31.26 3.36 -7.92
C LEU A 352 30.15 2.52 -7.32
N ALA A 353 28.98 3.09 -7.13
CA ALA A 353 27.76 2.34 -6.82
C ALA A 353 26.61 2.81 -7.72
N VAL A 354 25.77 1.87 -8.15
CA VAL A 354 24.51 2.14 -8.83
C VAL A 354 23.38 1.88 -7.86
N LEU A 355 22.50 2.87 -7.70
CA LEU A 355 21.28 2.78 -6.92
C LEU A 355 20.08 3.06 -7.83
N GLY A 356 18.89 2.75 -7.35
CA GLY A 356 17.64 3.21 -7.93
C GLY A 356 16.76 3.84 -6.86
N ALA A 357 15.88 4.73 -7.27
CA ALA A 357 14.99 5.44 -6.37
C ALA A 357 13.60 5.59 -7.00
N VAL A 358 12.58 5.53 -6.15
CA VAL A 358 11.18 5.83 -6.47
C VAL A 358 10.57 6.65 -5.34
N ILE A 359 9.57 7.47 -5.66
CA ILE A 359 8.83 8.28 -4.71
C ILE A 359 7.35 7.92 -4.78
N THR A 360 6.86 7.28 -3.73
CA THR A 360 5.43 7.02 -3.51
C THR A 360 4.87 8.10 -2.57
N ASP A 361 4.28 7.68 -1.44
CA ASP A 361 4.15 8.51 -0.24
C ASP A 361 5.43 8.52 0.61
N LYS A 362 6.45 7.77 0.17
CA LYS A 362 7.78 7.62 0.77
C LYS A 362 8.86 7.86 -0.28
N CYS A 363 10.05 8.28 0.14
CA CYS A 363 11.24 8.25 -0.72
C CYS A 363 11.96 6.92 -0.51
N ILE A 364 11.91 6.02 -1.50
CA ILE A 364 12.52 4.68 -1.42
C ILE A 364 13.79 4.69 -2.26
N VAL A 365 14.92 4.32 -1.66
CA VAL A 365 16.21 4.23 -2.36
C VAL A 365 16.83 2.86 -2.11
N GLN A 366 17.05 2.12 -3.18
CA GLN A 366 17.65 0.78 -3.12
C GLN A 366 19.03 0.78 -3.78
N ARG A 367 20.01 0.19 -3.10
CA ARG A 367 21.33 -0.11 -3.68
C ARG A 367 21.17 -1.30 -4.63
N LEU A 368 21.49 -1.11 -5.91
CA LEU A 368 21.39 -2.14 -6.94
C LEU A 368 22.72 -2.85 -7.19
N THR A 369 23.82 -2.24 -6.74
CA THR A 369 25.15 -2.84 -6.69
C THR A 369 25.79 -2.56 -5.32
N ASP A 370 26.80 -3.37 -4.97
CA ASP A 370 27.78 -3.00 -3.95
C ASP A 370 28.64 -1.79 -4.40
N PHE A 371 29.58 -1.38 -3.54
CA PHE A 371 30.67 -0.49 -3.95
C PHE A 371 31.65 -1.23 -4.86
N ILE A 372 31.62 -0.89 -6.15
CA ILE A 372 32.47 -1.44 -7.19
C ILE A 372 33.78 -0.68 -7.24
N TRP A 373 34.88 -1.41 -7.11
CA TRP A 373 36.23 -0.88 -7.30
C TRP A 373 36.53 -0.67 -8.79
N LEU A 374 36.81 0.58 -9.17
CA LEU A 374 37.24 1.00 -10.51
C LEU A 374 38.75 1.08 -10.67
N GLY A 375 39.52 0.92 -9.59
CA GLY A 375 40.97 0.90 -9.64
C GLY A 375 41.49 -0.30 -10.45
N ASN A 376 42.63 -0.14 -11.12
CA ASN A 376 43.28 -1.26 -11.80
C ASN A 376 43.75 -2.31 -10.76
N GLY A 377 43.47 -3.58 -11.04
CA GLY A 377 43.88 -4.71 -10.20
C GLY A 377 45.32 -5.18 -10.46
N ALA A 378 45.68 -6.34 -9.91
CA ALA A 378 46.97 -6.99 -10.22
C ALA A 378 47.11 -7.26 -11.73
N VAL A 379 48.35 -7.13 -12.25
CA VAL A 379 48.76 -7.12 -13.67
C VAL A 379 48.18 -8.23 -14.56
N LEU A 380 47.66 -9.33 -13.99
CA LEU A 380 47.13 -10.49 -14.72
C LEU A 380 45.59 -10.64 -14.71
N ASN A 381 44.85 -9.76 -14.02
CA ASN A 381 43.38 -9.89 -13.84
C ASN A 381 42.55 -8.69 -14.35
N ASP A 382 43.19 -7.70 -15.00
CA ASP A 382 42.57 -6.41 -15.34
C ASP A 382 41.36 -6.55 -16.30
N SER A 383 41.45 -7.48 -17.26
CA SER A 383 40.38 -7.71 -18.24
C SER A 383 39.09 -8.22 -17.62
N ARG A 384 39.13 -9.05 -16.57
CA ARG A 384 37.92 -9.61 -15.94
C ARG A 384 37.14 -8.55 -15.16
N GLN A 385 37.85 -7.70 -14.41
CA GLN A 385 37.21 -6.61 -13.68
C GLN A 385 36.66 -5.57 -14.66
N CYS A 386 37.42 -5.20 -15.69
CA CYS A 386 36.94 -4.29 -16.74
C CYS A 386 35.67 -4.83 -17.41
N LEU A 387 35.62 -6.11 -17.79
CA LEU A 387 34.42 -6.72 -18.38
C LEU A 387 33.23 -6.75 -17.42
N ARG A 388 33.46 -6.98 -16.12
CA ARG A 388 32.40 -6.91 -15.10
C ARG A 388 31.84 -5.49 -14.99
N VAL A 389 32.70 -4.47 -14.89
CA VAL A 389 32.26 -3.07 -14.81
C VAL A 389 31.56 -2.65 -16.11
N ALA A 390 32.09 -3.08 -17.26
CA ALA A 390 31.53 -2.76 -18.56
C ALA A 390 30.13 -3.38 -18.72
N ARG A 391 29.90 -4.59 -18.21
CA ARG A 391 28.56 -5.20 -18.15
C ARG A 391 27.63 -4.33 -17.32
N ILE A 392 28.02 -3.94 -16.11
CA ILE A 392 27.17 -3.11 -15.22
C ILE A 392 26.80 -1.78 -15.88
N LEU A 393 27.75 -1.07 -16.49
CA LEU A 393 27.49 0.20 -17.17
C LEU A 393 26.66 0.00 -18.45
N HIS A 394 26.82 -1.12 -19.15
CA HIS A 394 25.99 -1.48 -20.29
C HIS A 394 24.56 -1.83 -19.88
N SER A 395 24.37 -2.59 -18.81
CA SER A 395 23.06 -2.88 -18.20
C SER A 395 22.36 -1.59 -17.78
N LEU A 396 23.10 -0.64 -17.20
CA LEU A 396 22.58 0.68 -16.88
C LEU A 396 22.14 1.44 -18.14
N THR A 397 22.95 1.42 -19.20
CA THR A 397 22.61 2.03 -20.50
C THR A 397 21.28 1.49 -21.03
N ARG A 398 21.12 0.17 -21.05
CA ARG A 398 19.89 -0.50 -21.52
C ARG A 398 18.69 -0.10 -20.66
N SER A 399 18.87 -0.10 -19.35
CA SER A 399 17.83 0.22 -18.37
C SER A 399 17.40 1.70 -18.41
N LEU A 400 18.32 2.62 -18.67
CA LEU A 400 18.00 4.02 -18.97
C LEU A 400 17.15 4.14 -20.25
N GLY A 401 17.33 3.23 -21.22
CA GLY A 401 16.46 3.13 -22.40
C GLY A 401 15.05 2.65 -22.09
N HIS A 402 14.87 1.73 -21.13
CA HIS A 402 13.55 1.36 -20.61
C HIS A 402 12.89 2.55 -19.89
N LEU A 403 13.65 3.25 -19.04
CA LEU A 403 13.16 4.40 -18.29
C LEU A 403 12.82 5.59 -19.21
N HIS A 404 13.61 5.82 -20.26
CA HIS A 404 13.31 6.81 -21.29
C HIS A 404 11.97 6.52 -21.99
N ARG A 405 11.75 5.28 -22.41
CA ARG A 405 10.47 4.86 -23.01
C ARG A 405 9.30 5.03 -22.06
N TYR A 406 9.49 4.72 -20.77
CA TYR A 406 8.48 4.93 -19.73
C TYR A 406 8.07 6.40 -19.64
N TYR A 407 9.03 7.32 -19.50
CA TYR A 407 8.71 8.76 -19.44
C TYR A 407 8.17 9.30 -20.77
N ALA A 408 8.62 8.77 -21.91
CA ALA A 408 8.11 9.18 -23.22
C ALA A 408 6.63 8.80 -23.44
N ALA A 409 6.13 7.76 -22.76
CA ALA A 409 4.72 7.39 -22.76
C ALA A 409 3.88 8.15 -21.72
N LEU A 410 4.52 8.87 -20.78
CA LEU A 410 3.84 9.60 -19.72
C LEU A 410 3.24 10.91 -20.27
N THR A 411 2.05 11.27 -19.81
CA THR A 411 1.43 12.57 -20.10
C THR A 411 1.41 13.41 -18.81
N PRO A 412 2.28 14.43 -18.67
CA PRO A 412 2.30 15.28 -17.49
C PRO A 412 0.94 15.96 -17.24
N SER A 413 0.55 16.05 -15.97
CA SER A 413 -0.69 16.69 -15.55
C SER A 413 -0.66 16.92 -14.04
N ASN A 414 -1.28 18.03 -13.60
CA ASN A 414 -1.46 18.30 -12.17
C ASN A 414 -2.61 17.50 -11.53
N ASN A 415 -3.25 16.61 -12.28
CA ASN A 415 -4.25 15.68 -11.75
C ASN A 415 -3.53 14.45 -11.18
N PRO A 416 -3.56 14.22 -9.86
CA PRO A 416 -2.91 13.08 -9.23
C PRO A 416 -3.45 11.75 -9.76
N GLU A 417 -2.53 10.90 -10.19
CA GLU A 417 -2.76 9.54 -10.64
C GLU A 417 -2.57 8.59 -9.45
N PRO A 418 -3.64 7.96 -8.91
CA PRO A 418 -3.53 7.12 -7.72
C PRO A 418 -2.56 5.95 -7.86
N SER A 419 -2.43 5.40 -9.07
CA SER A 419 -1.54 4.26 -9.36
C SER A 419 -0.05 4.55 -9.07
N ARG A 420 0.36 5.83 -8.97
CA ARG A 420 1.74 6.22 -8.64
C ARG A 420 2.22 5.75 -7.26
N PHE A 421 1.29 5.38 -6.38
CA PHE A 421 1.60 4.91 -5.03
C PHE A 421 1.77 3.39 -4.92
N PHE A 422 1.40 2.65 -5.96
CA PHE A 422 1.33 1.20 -5.95
C PHE A 422 2.38 0.59 -6.89
N PRO A 423 2.68 -0.72 -6.76
CA PRO A 423 3.48 -1.43 -7.73
C PRO A 423 2.93 -1.31 -9.16
N SER A 424 3.82 -1.42 -10.15
CA SER A 424 3.49 -1.34 -11.57
C SER A 424 2.77 -2.56 -12.18
N PRO A 425 2.90 -3.81 -11.67
CA PRO A 425 2.19 -4.95 -12.23
C PRO A 425 0.68 -4.86 -11.99
N THR A 426 -0.12 -4.85 -13.06
CA THR A 426 -1.60 -4.75 -13.01
C THR A 426 -2.30 -5.89 -13.73
N THR A 427 -1.57 -6.98 -14.00
CA THR A 427 -2.09 -8.11 -14.79
C THR A 427 -1.57 -9.43 -14.24
N PHE A 428 -2.45 -10.44 -14.20
CA PHE A 428 -2.08 -11.83 -13.92
C PHE A 428 -2.76 -12.77 -14.91
N LEU A 429 -2.37 -14.05 -14.91
CA LEU A 429 -3.03 -15.07 -15.74
C LEU A 429 -4.06 -15.84 -14.94
N TYR A 430 -5.29 -15.92 -15.44
CA TYR A 430 -6.34 -16.77 -14.90
C TYR A 430 -6.84 -17.71 -15.99
N CYS A 431 -6.74 -19.02 -15.74
CA CYS A 431 -7.06 -20.06 -16.74
C CYS A 431 -6.36 -19.86 -18.11
N GLY A 432 -5.15 -19.30 -18.10
CA GLY A 432 -4.37 -19.01 -19.31
C GLY A 432 -4.71 -17.69 -20.02
N ALA A 433 -5.70 -16.94 -19.55
CA ALA A 433 -6.06 -15.63 -20.08
C ALA A 433 -5.57 -14.48 -19.17
N PRO A 434 -5.15 -13.33 -19.72
CA PRO A 434 -4.76 -12.18 -18.92
C PRO A 434 -5.99 -11.54 -18.25
N VAL A 435 -5.87 -11.25 -16.95
CA VAL A 435 -6.85 -10.51 -16.16
C VAL A 435 -6.18 -9.25 -15.65
N HIS A 436 -6.73 -8.09 -16.02
CA HIS A 436 -6.28 -6.78 -15.57
C HIS A 436 -6.99 -6.37 -14.27
N PHE A 437 -6.30 -5.59 -13.44
CA PHE A 437 -6.84 -5.09 -12.18
C PHE A 437 -6.30 -3.70 -11.81
N ASP A 438 -7.06 -2.98 -10.99
CA ASP A 438 -6.65 -1.74 -10.33
C ASP A 438 -6.39 -1.97 -8.84
N TYR A 439 -5.40 -1.27 -8.29
CA TYR A 439 -5.16 -1.20 -6.85
C TYR A 439 -6.19 -0.30 -6.16
N LEU A 440 -6.78 -0.78 -5.08
CA LEU A 440 -7.72 -0.02 -4.24
C LEU A 440 -7.03 0.50 -2.98
N GLU A 441 -6.38 -0.38 -2.23
CA GLU A 441 -5.73 -0.04 -0.96
C GLU A 441 -4.62 -1.03 -0.59
N ALA A 442 -3.68 -0.57 0.23
CA ALA A 442 -2.71 -1.42 0.91
C ALA A 442 -3.40 -2.08 2.14
N LEU A 443 -3.27 -3.40 2.29
CA LEU A 443 -3.92 -4.15 3.36
C LEU A 443 -3.11 -4.18 4.65
N GLU A 444 -1.83 -3.83 4.60
CA GLU A 444 -0.97 -3.68 5.77
C GLU A 444 -0.62 -2.20 5.95
N ARG A 445 -0.64 -1.73 7.21
CA ARG A 445 -0.28 -0.34 7.56
C ARG A 445 1.24 -0.11 7.62
N ASP A 446 2.03 -1.18 7.55
CA ASP A 446 3.49 -1.14 7.68
C ASP A 446 4.15 -0.54 6.44
N SER A 447 5.34 0.05 6.62
CA SER A 447 6.11 0.61 5.53
C SER A 447 6.57 -0.42 4.49
N VAL A 448 6.62 -1.70 4.88
CA VAL A 448 7.01 -2.85 4.06
C VAL A 448 5.84 -3.53 3.34
N CYS A 449 4.64 -2.96 3.37
CA CYS A 449 3.45 -3.60 2.78
C CYS A 449 3.67 -4.04 1.33
N VAL A 450 3.43 -5.33 1.08
CA VAL A 450 3.49 -5.98 -0.24
C VAL A 450 2.17 -6.68 -0.59
N THR A 451 1.10 -6.38 0.16
CA THR A 451 -0.22 -7.03 0.07
C THR A 451 -1.30 -5.97 -0.15
N PHE A 452 -2.02 -6.07 -1.26
CA PHE A 452 -2.95 -5.04 -1.72
C PHE A 452 -4.32 -5.62 -2.04
N ARG A 453 -5.38 -4.84 -1.78
CA ARG A 453 -6.71 -5.12 -2.29
C ARG A 453 -6.85 -4.50 -3.67
N CYS A 454 -7.37 -5.27 -4.62
CA CYS A 454 -7.51 -4.88 -6.01
C CYS A 454 -8.91 -5.21 -6.55
N CYS A 455 -9.29 -4.58 -7.66
CA CYS A 455 -10.53 -4.84 -8.39
C CYS A 455 -10.22 -5.30 -9.82
N THR A 456 -10.75 -6.43 -10.27
CA THR A 456 -10.53 -6.93 -11.65
C THR A 456 -11.43 -6.24 -12.67
N HIS A 457 -10.98 -6.19 -13.94
CA HIS A 457 -11.68 -5.54 -15.06
C HIS A 457 -12.59 -6.49 -15.87
N GLU A 458 -13.03 -7.59 -15.28
CA GLU A 458 -13.88 -8.57 -15.96
C GLU A 458 -15.35 -8.10 -16.04
N ASP A 459 -16.18 -8.76 -16.86
CA ASP A 459 -17.62 -8.46 -17.00
C ASP A 459 -18.34 -8.36 -15.65
N LEU A 460 -17.91 -9.21 -14.70
CA LEU A 460 -18.26 -9.10 -13.29
C LEU A 460 -16.99 -8.82 -12.49
N PRO A 461 -16.73 -7.55 -12.13
CA PRO A 461 -15.57 -7.16 -11.34
C PRO A 461 -15.50 -7.91 -10.02
N ARG A 462 -14.31 -8.39 -9.66
CA ARG A 462 -14.06 -9.13 -8.42
C ARG A 462 -13.07 -8.39 -7.54
N SER A 463 -13.33 -8.36 -6.23
CA SER A 463 -12.30 -7.97 -5.26
C SER A 463 -11.32 -9.12 -5.09
N VAL A 464 -10.03 -8.83 -5.24
CA VAL A 464 -8.95 -9.80 -5.07
C VAL A 464 -7.86 -9.22 -4.17
N VAL A 465 -7.03 -10.09 -3.61
CA VAL A 465 -5.80 -9.72 -2.91
C VAL A 465 -4.63 -10.03 -3.82
N VAL A 466 -3.76 -9.05 -4.05
CA VAL A 466 -2.48 -9.20 -4.77
C VAL A 466 -1.35 -9.05 -3.77
N LYS A 467 -0.53 -10.10 -3.62
CA LYS A 467 0.64 -10.15 -2.74
C LYS A 467 1.91 -10.40 -3.55
N PHE A 468 3.01 -9.78 -3.17
CA PHE A 468 4.35 -10.06 -3.72
C PHE A 468 5.23 -10.70 -2.66
N ALA A 469 5.73 -11.91 -2.92
CA ALA A 469 6.54 -12.67 -1.96
C ALA A 469 7.70 -13.41 -2.66
N GLN A 470 8.79 -13.63 -1.93
CA GLN A 470 9.93 -14.44 -2.41
C GLN A 470 9.65 -15.94 -2.25
N THR A 471 9.01 -16.32 -1.15
CA THR A 471 8.62 -17.69 -0.83
C THR A 471 7.12 -17.75 -0.66
N TYR A 472 6.52 -18.82 -1.18
CA TYR A 472 5.10 -19.09 -1.06
C TYR A 472 4.84 -20.56 -1.38
N CYS A 473 4.02 -21.24 -0.57
CA CYS A 473 3.60 -22.62 -0.86
C CYS A 473 2.18 -22.64 -1.44
N PRO A 474 2.01 -22.60 -2.78
CA PRO A 474 0.70 -22.70 -3.39
C PRO A 474 0.02 -24.05 -3.09
N GLU A 475 0.78 -25.13 -2.92
CA GLU A 475 0.22 -26.46 -2.66
C GLU A 475 -0.47 -26.55 -1.30
N ALA A 476 0.16 -26.02 -0.24
CA ALA A 476 -0.43 -25.96 1.09
C ALA A 476 -1.66 -25.03 1.11
N HIS A 477 -1.58 -23.89 0.41
CA HIS A 477 -2.71 -22.97 0.27
C HIS A 477 -3.88 -23.65 -0.45
N GLU A 478 -3.66 -24.24 -1.63
CA GLU A 478 -4.70 -24.92 -2.41
C GLU A 478 -5.33 -26.09 -1.64
N LEU A 479 -4.55 -26.82 -0.85
CA LEU A 479 -5.05 -27.93 -0.02
C LEU A 479 -6.14 -27.46 0.95
N LEU A 480 -5.93 -26.31 1.61
CA LEU A 480 -6.91 -25.71 2.52
C LEU A 480 -8.02 -24.99 1.77
N ALA A 481 -7.71 -24.29 0.68
CA ALA A 481 -8.69 -23.56 -0.14
C ALA A 481 -9.76 -24.48 -0.73
N LYS A 482 -9.38 -25.68 -1.21
CA LYS A 482 -10.31 -26.70 -1.74
C LYS A 482 -11.33 -27.17 -0.72
N LYS A 483 -11.06 -26.99 0.58
CA LYS A 483 -11.94 -27.34 1.69
C LYS A 483 -12.66 -26.12 2.31
N GLY A 484 -12.49 -24.93 1.72
CA GLY A 484 -13.02 -23.68 2.25
C GLY A 484 -12.30 -23.17 3.50
N LEU A 485 -11.12 -23.69 3.83
CA LEU A 485 -10.34 -23.36 5.04
C LEU A 485 -9.26 -22.28 4.79
N ALA A 486 -9.16 -21.80 3.56
CA ALA A 486 -8.35 -20.66 3.13
C ALA A 486 -9.11 -19.92 2.00
N PRO A 487 -8.74 -18.68 1.65
CA PRO A 487 -9.23 -18.01 0.43
C PRO A 487 -8.94 -18.85 -0.83
N GLN A 488 -9.72 -18.67 -1.90
CA GLN A 488 -9.34 -19.31 -3.18
C GLN A 488 -8.05 -18.70 -3.73
N LEU A 489 -7.06 -19.54 -4.05
CA LEU A 489 -5.87 -19.12 -4.79
C LEU A 489 -6.23 -18.99 -6.28
N LEU A 490 -6.03 -17.80 -6.85
CA LEU A 490 -6.35 -17.48 -8.25
C LEU A 490 -5.11 -17.54 -9.15
N TYR A 491 -3.94 -17.15 -8.61
CA TYR A 491 -2.68 -17.17 -9.33
C TYR A 491 -1.49 -17.23 -8.37
N CYS A 492 -0.44 -17.95 -8.75
CA CYS A 492 0.86 -17.92 -8.11
C CYS A 492 1.93 -18.13 -9.20
N GLY A 493 2.69 -17.10 -9.53
CA GLY A 493 3.59 -17.16 -10.67
C GLY A 493 4.47 -15.92 -10.87
N PRO A 494 5.07 -15.77 -12.06
CA PRO A 494 5.84 -14.59 -12.43
C PRO A 494 5.07 -13.29 -12.16
N VAL A 495 5.80 -12.24 -11.78
CA VAL A 495 5.25 -10.92 -11.44
C VAL A 495 4.61 -10.24 -12.65
N ASP A 496 5.18 -10.44 -13.84
CA ASP A 496 4.65 -9.93 -15.10
C ASP A 496 4.62 -11.10 -16.10
N PRO A 497 3.44 -11.47 -16.63
CA PRO A 497 3.31 -12.59 -17.56
C PRO A 497 3.70 -12.26 -19.01
N SER A 498 4.12 -11.02 -19.31
CA SER A 498 4.52 -10.62 -20.67
C SER A 498 5.86 -11.24 -21.10
N GLN A 499 6.04 -11.47 -22.40
CA GLN A 499 7.24 -12.14 -22.93
C GLN A 499 8.53 -11.31 -22.76
N ASP A 500 8.41 -9.98 -22.80
CA ASP A 500 9.53 -9.06 -22.65
C ASP A 500 9.75 -8.63 -21.18
N ALA A 501 8.99 -9.21 -20.23
CA ALA A 501 9.13 -8.91 -18.82
C ALA A 501 10.52 -9.31 -18.29
N PRO A 502 11.10 -8.52 -17.37
CA PRO A 502 12.23 -8.99 -16.59
C PRO A 502 11.79 -10.12 -15.63
N SER A 503 12.75 -10.81 -15.04
CA SER A 503 12.52 -12.02 -14.26
C SER A 503 11.84 -11.76 -12.91
N TYR A 504 12.03 -10.55 -12.34
CA TYR A 504 11.67 -10.16 -10.98
C TYR A 504 12.21 -11.11 -9.88
N GLN A 505 13.11 -12.03 -10.21
CA GLN A 505 13.52 -13.10 -9.28
C GLN A 505 14.19 -12.52 -8.02
N PRO A 506 13.91 -13.07 -6.83
CA PRO A 506 13.09 -14.27 -6.59
C PRO A 506 11.58 -14.01 -6.36
N LEU A 507 11.07 -12.80 -6.66
CA LEU A 507 9.68 -12.45 -6.36
C LEU A 507 8.69 -13.19 -7.26
N LYS A 508 7.54 -13.51 -6.65
CA LYS A 508 6.34 -14.00 -7.31
C LYS A 508 5.17 -13.08 -7.01
N MET A 509 4.21 -13.04 -7.92
CA MET A 509 2.88 -12.47 -7.66
C MET A 509 1.95 -13.61 -7.25
N ILE A 510 1.21 -13.36 -6.17
CA ILE A 510 0.19 -14.23 -5.62
C ILE A 510 -1.13 -13.46 -5.68
N VAL A 511 -2.12 -14.01 -6.37
CA VAL A 511 -3.47 -13.45 -6.42
C VAL A 511 -4.43 -14.44 -5.79
N MET A 512 -5.23 -13.97 -4.85
CA MET A 512 -6.23 -14.79 -4.15
C MET A 512 -7.54 -14.02 -3.97
N GLU A 513 -8.61 -14.74 -3.65
CA GLU A 513 -9.91 -14.17 -3.31
C GLU A 513 -9.78 -13.17 -2.14
N TYR A 514 -10.42 -12.01 -2.29
CA TYR A 514 -10.63 -11.12 -1.15
C TYR A 514 -11.81 -11.62 -0.32
N ILE A 515 -11.54 -11.90 0.95
CA ILE A 515 -12.57 -12.30 1.93
C ILE A 515 -12.81 -11.14 2.91
N ASP A 516 -14.08 -10.76 3.06
CA ASP A 516 -14.51 -9.74 4.02
C ASP A 516 -14.61 -10.39 5.42
N GLY A 517 -13.49 -10.35 6.14
CA GLY A 517 -13.35 -10.93 7.47
C GLY A 517 -12.41 -10.12 8.35
N LYS A 518 -12.36 -10.47 9.63
CA LYS A 518 -11.42 -9.87 10.59
C LYS A 518 -10.42 -10.91 11.04
N THR A 519 -9.15 -10.55 11.11
CA THR A 519 -8.17 -11.42 11.76
C THR A 519 -8.45 -11.48 13.26
N VAL A 520 -8.08 -12.57 13.92
CA VAL A 520 -8.27 -12.69 15.38
C VAL A 520 -7.56 -11.55 16.11
N ALA A 521 -6.39 -11.11 15.60
CA ALA A 521 -5.67 -9.96 16.15
C ALA A 521 -6.48 -8.63 16.07
N GLN A 522 -7.36 -8.49 15.08
CA GLN A 522 -8.22 -7.31 14.92
C GLN A 522 -9.49 -7.35 15.79
N LEU A 523 -9.80 -8.48 16.44
CA LEU A 523 -11.00 -8.63 17.25
C LEU A 523 -10.92 -7.92 18.63
N GLN A 524 -9.80 -7.28 18.97
CA GLN A 524 -9.62 -6.39 20.14
C GLN A 524 -10.21 -6.93 21.46
N GLY A 525 -9.95 -8.20 21.77
CA GLY A 525 -10.41 -8.84 23.01
C GLY A 525 -11.77 -9.54 22.93
N ARG A 526 -12.43 -9.58 21.76
CA ARG A 526 -13.54 -10.52 21.53
C ARG A 526 -12.98 -11.94 21.42
N VAL A 527 -13.67 -12.88 22.05
CA VAL A 527 -13.32 -14.30 22.02
C VAL A 527 -13.44 -14.80 20.58
N PRO A 528 -12.45 -15.54 20.04
CA PRO A 528 -12.61 -16.25 18.78
C PRO A 528 -13.88 -17.13 18.81
N PRO A 529 -14.38 -17.62 17.66
CA PRO A 529 -15.43 -18.63 17.64
C PRO A 529 -15.11 -19.77 18.62
N GLU A 530 -16.10 -20.29 19.36
CA GLU A 530 -15.88 -21.33 20.39
C GLU A 530 -15.17 -22.57 19.81
N ASP A 531 -15.38 -22.86 18.54
CA ASP A 531 -14.80 -23.96 17.80
C ASP A 531 -13.52 -23.58 17.02
N CYS A 532 -13.01 -22.36 17.16
CA CYS A 532 -11.81 -21.87 16.46
C CYS A 532 -10.60 -22.80 16.68
N GLN A 533 -10.38 -23.23 17.93
CA GLN A 533 -9.34 -24.22 18.24
C GLN A 533 -9.53 -25.53 17.45
N GLN A 534 -10.76 -26.04 17.37
CA GLN A 534 -11.06 -27.30 16.68
C GLN A 534 -10.85 -27.14 15.18
N GLN A 535 -11.28 -26.02 14.61
CA GLN A 535 -11.06 -25.68 13.20
C GLN A 535 -9.56 -25.57 12.87
N LEU A 536 -8.77 -24.85 13.69
CA LEU A 536 -7.32 -24.74 13.52
C LEU A 536 -6.61 -26.09 13.66
N THR A 537 -7.00 -26.90 14.65
CA THR A 537 -6.46 -28.26 14.83
C THR A 537 -6.73 -29.12 13.60
N HIS A 538 -7.92 -29.00 13.01
CA HIS A 538 -8.28 -29.70 11.79
C HIS A 538 -7.44 -29.25 10.59
N MET A 539 -7.26 -27.93 10.40
CA MET A 539 -6.44 -27.36 9.33
C MET A 539 -4.98 -27.84 9.41
N LEU A 540 -4.37 -27.80 10.59
CA LEU A 540 -3.00 -28.30 10.79
C LEU A 540 -2.91 -29.80 10.51
N SER A 541 -3.89 -30.58 10.98
CA SER A 541 -3.92 -32.02 10.71
C SER A 541 -3.96 -32.32 9.21
N LEU A 542 -4.72 -31.54 8.42
CA LEU A 542 -4.77 -31.69 6.96
C LEU A 542 -3.41 -31.37 6.33
N LEU A 543 -2.77 -30.26 6.70
CA LEU A 543 -1.44 -29.89 6.21
C LEU A 543 -0.41 -30.98 6.56
N HIS A 544 -0.38 -31.39 7.82
CA HIS A 544 0.62 -32.32 8.36
C HIS A 544 0.49 -33.71 7.75
N ASN A 545 -0.74 -34.20 7.52
CA ASN A 545 -1.00 -35.48 6.86
C ASN A 545 -0.48 -35.51 5.43
N ASP A 546 -0.48 -34.37 4.73
CA ASP A 546 0.07 -34.23 3.37
C ASP A 546 1.56 -33.83 3.38
N GLY A 547 2.20 -33.82 4.56
CA GLY A 547 3.62 -33.53 4.75
C GLY A 547 3.99 -32.05 4.63
N TYR A 548 3.04 -31.14 4.79
CA TYR A 548 3.26 -29.70 4.84
C TYR A 548 3.31 -29.20 6.28
N VAL A 549 4.08 -28.14 6.50
CA VAL A 549 4.08 -27.31 7.71
C VAL A 549 3.58 -25.91 7.35
N PHE A 550 2.93 -25.22 8.30
CA PHE A 550 2.46 -23.85 8.09
C PHE A 550 3.53 -22.82 8.48
N GLY A 551 4.18 -23.03 9.62
CA GLY A 551 5.37 -22.30 10.08
C GLY A 551 5.10 -20.97 10.76
N ASP A 552 4.08 -20.22 10.31
CA ASP A 552 3.77 -18.88 10.82
C ASP A 552 2.39 -18.79 11.51
N LEU A 553 2.00 -19.82 12.27
CA LEU A 553 0.67 -19.84 12.90
C LEU A 553 0.60 -18.80 14.02
N ARG A 554 -0.14 -17.71 13.79
CA ARG A 554 -0.32 -16.59 14.71
C ARG A 554 -1.67 -15.90 14.49
N TRP A 555 -2.17 -15.16 15.47
CA TRP A 555 -3.46 -14.46 15.38
C TRP A 555 -3.65 -13.50 14.19
N PRO A 556 -2.61 -12.81 13.69
CA PRO A 556 -2.72 -12.04 12.46
C PRO A 556 -3.00 -12.89 11.22
N ASN A 557 -2.63 -14.17 11.23
CA ASN A 557 -2.75 -15.10 10.10
C ASN A 557 -4.00 -16.02 10.21
N VAL A 558 -4.84 -15.77 11.20
CA VAL A 558 -6.12 -16.47 11.41
C VAL A 558 -7.25 -15.48 11.14
N MET A 559 -8.00 -15.68 10.06
CA MET A 559 -9.14 -14.85 9.70
C MET A 559 -10.46 -15.51 10.11
N VAL A 560 -11.38 -14.70 10.65
CA VAL A 560 -12.74 -15.09 11.03
C VAL A 560 -13.74 -14.45 10.07
N VAL A 561 -14.57 -15.27 9.44
CA VAL A 561 -15.65 -14.88 8.53
C VAL A 561 -16.94 -15.50 9.06
N GLY A 562 -17.74 -14.71 9.79
CA GLY A 562 -18.90 -15.23 10.51
C GLY A 562 -18.47 -16.25 11.58
N LYS A 563 -18.80 -17.53 11.37
CA LYS A 563 -18.37 -18.64 12.25
C LYS A 563 -17.17 -19.41 11.69
N ASP A 564 -16.82 -19.19 10.43
CA ASP A 564 -15.77 -19.93 9.76
C ASP A 564 -14.41 -19.29 10.04
N VAL A 565 -13.42 -20.14 10.30
CA VAL A 565 -12.02 -19.75 10.41
C VAL A 565 -11.31 -20.09 9.11
N LYS A 566 -10.43 -19.20 8.66
CA LYS A 566 -9.57 -19.41 7.50
C LYS A 566 -8.13 -19.06 7.85
N LEU A 567 -7.19 -19.88 7.40
CA LEU A 567 -5.77 -19.52 7.42
C LEU A 567 -5.44 -18.66 6.21
N ILE A 568 -4.66 -17.62 6.46
CA ILE A 568 -4.08 -16.74 5.45
C ILE A 568 -2.57 -16.68 5.66
N ASP A 569 -1.85 -16.18 4.65
CA ASP A 569 -0.39 -16.06 4.66
C ASP A 569 0.38 -17.40 4.68
N PHE A 570 0.75 -17.87 3.49
CA PHE A 570 1.45 -19.15 3.29
C PHE A 570 2.91 -18.93 2.86
N ASP A 571 3.51 -17.79 3.21
CA ASP A 571 4.87 -17.43 2.79
C ASP A 571 5.93 -18.37 3.38
N TRP A 572 5.70 -18.87 4.60
CA TRP A 572 6.62 -19.76 5.33
C TRP A 572 6.22 -21.22 5.25
N ALA A 573 5.02 -21.50 4.73
CA ALA A 573 4.54 -22.84 4.55
C ALA A 573 5.43 -23.59 3.54
N GLY A 574 5.48 -24.91 3.65
CA GLY A 574 6.25 -25.74 2.73
C GLY A 574 6.31 -27.19 3.19
N LYS A 575 7.05 -28.02 2.45
CA LYS A 575 7.28 -29.41 2.86
C LYS A 575 8.14 -29.46 4.12
N GLU A 576 7.75 -30.32 5.05
CA GLU A 576 8.57 -30.63 6.22
C GLU A 576 9.97 -31.09 5.78
N GLY A 577 11.02 -30.57 6.43
CA GLY A 577 12.41 -30.83 6.05
C GLY A 577 12.97 -29.89 4.96
N ASP A 578 12.11 -29.20 4.20
CA ASP A 578 12.51 -28.18 3.21
C ASP A 578 12.25 -26.77 3.71
N ALA A 579 11.06 -26.51 4.26
CA ALA A 579 10.64 -25.21 4.77
C ALA A 579 11.60 -24.68 5.85
N THR A 580 11.94 -23.39 5.78
CA THR A 580 12.88 -22.74 6.68
C THR A 580 12.34 -21.41 7.19
N TYR A 581 12.60 -21.10 8.45
CA TYR A 581 12.35 -19.78 9.01
C TYR A 581 13.22 -18.71 8.34
N PRO A 582 12.74 -17.46 8.24
CA PRO A 582 13.55 -16.36 7.75
C PRO A 582 14.73 -16.07 8.69
N ILE A 583 15.71 -15.32 8.18
CA ILE A 583 16.88 -14.88 8.96
C ILE A 583 16.50 -13.96 10.15
N HIS A 584 15.38 -13.26 10.04
CA HIS A 584 14.88 -12.34 11.06
C HIS A 584 13.57 -12.87 11.65
N LEU A 585 13.67 -13.51 12.81
CA LEU A 585 12.52 -13.85 13.65
C LEU A 585 12.21 -12.68 14.59
N ALA A 586 10.94 -12.41 14.82
CA ALA A 586 10.52 -11.29 15.66
C ALA A 586 10.84 -11.58 17.14
N ASN A 587 11.52 -10.64 17.81
CA ASN A 587 11.97 -10.81 19.20
C ASN A 587 10.84 -10.70 20.23
N ASN A 588 9.70 -10.12 19.86
CA ASN A 588 8.51 -9.99 20.71
C ASN A 588 7.59 -11.22 20.65
N ILE A 589 8.00 -12.28 19.95
CA ILE A 589 7.26 -13.53 19.81
C ILE A 589 8.04 -14.62 20.53
N VAL A 590 7.33 -15.39 21.35
CA VAL A 590 7.87 -16.60 21.98
C VAL A 590 7.77 -17.73 20.95
N TRP A 591 8.85 -17.95 20.21
CA TRP A 591 8.95 -18.99 19.21
C TRP A 591 9.06 -20.40 19.84
N PRO A 592 8.61 -21.45 19.14
CA PRO A 592 8.65 -22.81 19.66
C PRO A 592 10.08 -23.31 19.86
N PRO A 593 10.33 -24.24 20.81
CA PRO A 593 11.65 -24.83 21.00
C PRO A 593 12.16 -25.44 19.69
N GLY A 594 13.39 -25.10 19.28
CA GLY A 594 13.98 -25.56 18.02
C GLY A 594 13.84 -24.56 16.85
N ALA A 595 12.88 -23.64 16.92
CA ALA A 595 12.76 -22.57 15.92
C ALA A 595 13.94 -21.60 16.04
N THR A 596 14.74 -21.56 14.98
CA THR A 596 15.93 -20.71 14.87
C THR A 596 15.94 -20.01 13.52
N ALA A 597 16.61 -18.87 13.44
CA ALA A 597 16.80 -18.16 12.17
C ALA A 597 17.45 -19.08 11.14
N MET A 598 16.89 -19.17 9.93
CA MET A 598 17.30 -20.10 8.87
C MET A 598 17.15 -21.60 9.24
N GLY A 599 16.61 -21.92 10.40
CA GLY A 599 16.32 -23.28 10.85
C GLY A 599 15.12 -23.86 10.12
N LYS A 600 14.99 -25.19 10.16
CA LYS A 600 13.88 -25.91 9.53
C LYS A 600 12.59 -25.70 10.31
N ILE A 601 11.47 -25.67 9.57
CA ILE A 601 10.14 -25.63 10.14
C ILE A 601 9.64 -27.08 10.25
N GLU A 602 9.27 -27.47 11.48
CA GLU A 602 8.80 -28.81 11.83
C GLU A 602 7.32 -28.74 12.24
N LYS A 603 6.59 -29.86 12.12
CA LYS A 603 5.17 -29.92 12.49
C LYS A 603 4.93 -29.59 13.96
N GLU A 604 5.87 -29.97 14.82
CA GLU A 604 5.88 -29.69 16.24
C GLU A 604 5.87 -28.18 16.53
N HIS A 605 6.46 -27.36 15.65
CA HIS A 605 6.41 -25.91 15.77
C HIS A 605 4.98 -25.38 15.60
N ASP A 606 4.22 -25.87 14.63
CA ASP A 606 2.82 -25.47 14.42
C ASP A 606 1.95 -25.86 15.63
N ILE A 607 2.13 -27.08 16.14
CA ILE A 607 1.40 -27.60 17.31
C ILE A 607 1.70 -26.75 18.55
N HIS A 608 2.97 -26.42 18.76
CA HIS A 608 3.38 -25.59 19.88
C HIS A 608 2.81 -24.18 19.77
N MET A 609 2.85 -23.56 18.58
CA MET A 609 2.27 -22.24 18.37
C MET A 609 0.76 -22.23 18.61
N LEU A 610 0.03 -23.25 18.14
CA LEU A 610 -1.40 -23.39 18.42
C LEU A 610 -1.68 -23.46 19.91
N LYS A 611 -0.90 -24.26 20.66
CA LYS A 611 -1.04 -24.37 22.11
C LYS A 611 -0.78 -23.04 22.81
N SER A 612 0.32 -22.36 22.49
CA SER A 612 0.69 -21.06 23.06
C SER A 612 -0.37 -19.98 22.80
N MET A 613 -0.98 -20.01 21.61
CA MET A 613 -2.10 -19.16 21.23
C MET A 613 -3.32 -19.40 22.14
N ILE A 614 -3.73 -20.65 22.32
CA ILE A 614 -4.88 -21.02 23.17
C ILE A 614 -4.63 -20.65 24.63
N ASP A 615 -3.46 -21.00 25.17
CA ASP A 615 -3.09 -20.71 26.56
C ASP A 615 -3.17 -19.21 26.85
N SER A 616 -2.74 -18.37 25.89
CA SER A 616 -2.81 -16.91 25.98
C SER A 616 -4.26 -16.38 25.96
N CYS A 617 -5.17 -17.01 25.22
CA CYS A 617 -6.59 -16.64 25.22
C CYS A 617 -7.26 -16.95 26.56
N THR A 618 -7.00 -18.12 27.16
CA THR A 618 -7.57 -18.50 28.46
C THR A 618 -7.17 -17.56 29.61
N GLN A 619 -5.98 -16.97 29.56
CA GLN A 619 -5.51 -16.01 30.56
C GLN A 619 -6.16 -14.61 30.42
N LEU A 620 -6.74 -14.29 29.27
CA LEU A 620 -7.45 -13.02 29.04
C LEU A 620 -8.93 -13.09 29.44
N THR A 621 -9.49 -14.30 29.56
CA THR A 621 -10.91 -14.55 29.88
C THR A 621 -11.17 -14.92 31.34
N GLY A 622 -10.13 -15.12 32.16
CA GLY A 622 -10.20 -15.38 33.59
C GLY A 622 -9.70 -14.19 34.39
#